data_AF-A0A7S1NB70-F1
#
_entry.id   AF-A0A7S1NB70-F1
#
_cell.length_a   1.000
_cell.length_b   1.000
_cell.length_c   1.000
_cell.angle_alpha   90.00
_cell.angle_beta   90.00
_cell.angle_gamma   90.00
#
_symmetry.space_group_name_H-M   'P 1'
#
loop_
_entity.id
_entity.type
_entity.pdbx_description
1 polymer ?
#
loop_
_entity_poly.entity_id
_entity_poly.type
_entity_poly.pdbx_seq_one_letter_code
_entity_poly.pdbx_strand_id
1 'polypeptide(L)'
;FSLTMPLLFLAWLSLVWSTASGAGFTVHNIAARRAALWTQWSHNETQRKALGGLLDARRDALQPGAVFPDMLYTCGSQHYAGEEAHWVPFQMAAIDYIRERYPNWAKSPRSGPGPGLVAFMMGVVSHYIVDVNWHGLVQVPGGEGLIRTMGFSDFNCSGTLCPAAHSAADSGAEIVAAYESDISWFPSQWYVPTVDLVDIFATAYRDKCFHSPYCKLVQGQWIQECSITFYVASWAISRFGASLYRLASDLLPFRTLLPE
;
A
#
# COMPACT_ATOMS: atom_id res chain seq x y z
N PHE A 1 2.76 31.20 17.42
CA PHE A 1 2.29 29.93 16.82
C PHE A 1 0.97 29.58 17.49
N SER A 2 -0.15 29.66 16.75
CA SER A 2 -1.48 29.42 17.32
C SER A 2 -1.69 27.93 17.60
N LEU A 3 -2.06 27.59 18.85
CA LEU A 3 -2.40 26.23 19.32
C LEU A 3 -3.59 25.60 18.59
N THR A 4 -4.26 26.33 17.68
CA THR A 4 -5.42 25.86 16.90
C THR A 4 -5.04 24.87 15.79
N MET A 5 -3.86 25.01 15.17
CA MET A 5 -3.41 24.09 14.12
C MET A 5 -3.09 22.67 14.64
N PRO A 6 -2.35 22.51 15.76
CA PRO A 6 -2.10 21.20 16.37
C PRO A 6 -3.39 20.47 16.78
N LEU A 7 -4.37 21.18 17.35
CA LEU A 7 -5.62 20.58 17.83
C LEU A 7 -6.54 20.12 16.68
N LEU A 8 -6.63 20.91 15.61
CA LEU A 8 -7.37 20.49 14.40
C LEU A 8 -6.66 19.33 13.68
N PHE A 9 -5.32 19.31 13.70
CA PHE A 9 -4.53 18.20 13.18
C PHE A 9 -4.69 16.92 14.01
N LEU A 10 -4.72 17.02 15.34
CA LEU A 10 -4.97 15.89 16.24
C LEU A 10 -6.41 15.38 16.15
N ALA A 11 -7.40 16.27 16.02
CA ALA A 11 -8.80 15.89 15.78
C ALA A 11 -8.97 15.23 14.40
N TRP A 12 -8.30 15.73 13.37
CA TRP A 12 -8.29 15.11 12.05
C TRP A 12 -7.57 13.76 12.06
N LEU A 13 -6.43 13.65 12.73
CA LEU A 13 -5.74 12.37 12.97
C LEU A 13 -6.67 11.37 13.63
N SER A 14 -7.43 11.75 14.66
CA SER A 14 -8.37 10.84 15.33
C SER A 14 -9.51 10.34 14.41
N LEU A 15 -9.93 11.17 13.44
CA LEU A 15 -10.93 10.79 12.43
C LEU A 15 -10.32 9.86 11.37
N VAL A 16 -9.12 10.15 10.87
CA VAL A 16 -8.42 9.35 9.85
C VAL A 16 -7.92 8.01 10.41
N TRP A 17 -7.52 8.00 11.68
CA TRP A 17 -7.06 6.81 12.40
C TRP A 17 -8.16 5.76 12.56
N SER A 18 -9.42 6.19 12.69
CA SER A 18 -10.56 5.27 12.79
C SER A 18 -11.00 4.69 11.44
N THR A 19 -10.61 5.32 10.33
CA THR A 19 -10.99 4.89 8.99
C THR A 19 -9.91 4.04 8.33
N ALA A 20 -8.62 4.37 8.50
CA ALA A 20 -7.50 3.65 7.88
C ALA A 20 -7.14 2.36 8.64
N SER A 21 -7.98 1.34 8.49
CA SER A 21 -7.71 -0.04 8.93
C SER A 21 -7.13 -0.86 7.76
N GLY A 22 -6.12 -0.31 7.09
CA GLY A 22 -5.23 -1.07 6.19
C GLY A 22 -3.92 -1.37 6.90
N ALA A 23 -3.11 -2.26 6.34
CA ALA A 23 -1.73 -2.43 6.76
C ALA A 23 -0.98 -1.08 6.76
N GLY A 24 0.18 -1.02 7.43
CA GLY A 24 1.01 0.18 7.45
C GLY A 24 1.38 0.67 6.03
N PHE A 25 0.59 1.58 5.47
CA PHE A 25 0.72 2.03 4.09
C PHE A 25 2.05 2.76 3.80
N THR A 26 2.69 3.35 4.81
CA THR A 26 4.07 3.86 4.71
C THR A 26 5.07 2.72 4.57
N VAL A 27 4.89 1.61 5.29
CA VAL A 27 5.74 0.41 5.16
C VAL A 27 5.66 -0.16 3.74
N HIS A 28 4.46 -0.29 3.19
CA HIS A 28 4.27 -0.74 1.81
C HIS A 28 4.97 0.19 0.79
N ASN A 29 4.82 1.51 0.96
CA ASN A 29 5.50 2.47 0.10
C ASN A 29 7.03 2.37 0.20
N ILE A 30 7.57 2.25 1.42
CA ILE A 30 9.02 2.09 1.65
C ILE A 30 9.53 0.81 0.99
N ALA A 31 8.83 -0.30 1.17
CA ALA A 31 9.19 -1.58 0.57
C ALA A 31 9.17 -1.49 -0.97
N ALA A 32 8.10 -0.96 -1.56
CA ALA A 32 8.00 -0.76 -3.00
C ALA A 32 9.12 0.14 -3.54
N ARG A 33 9.46 1.21 -2.81
CA ARG A 33 10.57 2.09 -3.20
C ARG A 33 11.93 1.40 -3.09
N ARG A 34 12.20 0.69 -2.00
CA ARG A 34 13.46 -0.04 -1.81
C ARG A 34 13.61 -1.13 -2.86
N ALA A 35 12.54 -1.87 -3.16
CA ALA A 35 12.51 -2.84 -4.25
C ALA A 35 12.79 -2.20 -5.62
N ALA A 36 12.17 -1.04 -5.91
CA ALA A 36 12.44 -0.28 -7.13
C ALA A 36 13.91 0.13 -7.26
N LEU A 37 14.54 0.58 -6.16
CA LEU A 37 15.97 0.90 -6.13
C LEU A 37 16.85 -0.35 -6.29
N TRP A 38 16.42 -1.50 -5.76
CA TRP A 38 17.12 -2.78 -5.86
C TRP A 38 17.01 -3.46 -7.22
N THR A 39 16.13 -3.00 -8.12
CA THR A 39 16.17 -3.43 -9.54
C THR A 39 17.55 -3.19 -10.18
N GLN A 40 18.39 -2.33 -9.58
CA GLN A 40 19.79 -2.13 -9.91
C GLN A 40 20.68 -3.41 -9.80
N TRP A 41 20.20 -4.46 -9.16
CA TRP A 41 20.95 -5.71 -8.92
C TRP A 41 20.62 -6.82 -9.92
N SER A 42 19.72 -6.59 -10.88
CA SER A 42 19.50 -7.54 -11.98
C SER A 42 20.77 -7.72 -12.83
N HIS A 43 21.10 -8.98 -13.15
CA HIS A 43 22.22 -9.34 -14.02
C HIS A 43 22.05 -8.86 -15.47
N ASN A 44 20.83 -8.49 -15.88
CA ASN A 44 20.55 -7.94 -17.20
C ASN A 44 20.48 -6.40 -17.14
N GLU A 45 21.54 -5.73 -17.61
CA GLU A 45 21.67 -4.28 -17.55
C GLU A 45 20.53 -3.53 -18.27
N THR A 46 20.07 -4.06 -19.40
CA THR A 46 18.99 -3.45 -20.20
C THR A 46 17.67 -3.48 -19.46
N GLN A 47 17.31 -4.64 -18.89
CA GLN A 47 16.09 -4.78 -18.09
C GLN A 47 16.15 -3.94 -16.81
N ARG A 48 17.32 -3.92 -16.15
CA ARG A 48 17.60 -3.07 -15.00
C ARG A 48 17.33 -1.59 -15.29
N LYS A 49 17.94 -1.05 -16.35
CA LYS A 49 17.79 0.37 -16.70
C LYS A 49 16.36 0.71 -17.09
N ALA A 50 15.68 -0.19 -17.80
CA ALA A 50 14.30 0.02 -18.22
C ALA A 50 13.32 -0.01 -17.04
N LEU A 51 13.36 -1.03 -16.19
CA LEU A 51 12.44 -1.16 -15.06
C LEU A 51 12.76 -0.17 -13.94
N GLY A 52 14.03 -0.03 -13.55
CA GLY A 52 14.42 0.97 -12.55
C GLY A 52 14.12 2.39 -13.01
N GLY A 53 14.36 2.70 -14.29
CA GLY A 53 14.02 4.00 -14.88
C GLY A 53 12.51 4.27 -14.93
N LEU A 54 11.70 3.26 -15.24
CA LEU A 54 10.23 3.35 -15.15
C LEU A 54 9.79 3.67 -13.73
N LEU A 55 10.22 2.87 -12.75
CA LEU A 55 9.74 2.96 -11.37
C LEU A 55 10.20 4.25 -10.68
N ASP A 56 11.39 4.76 -11.00
CA ASP A 56 11.86 6.05 -10.49
C ASP A 56 11.13 7.24 -11.14
N ALA A 57 10.87 7.17 -12.45
CA ALA A 57 10.13 8.20 -13.17
C ALA A 57 8.64 8.21 -12.81
N ARG A 58 8.08 7.06 -12.45
CA ARG A 58 6.65 6.86 -12.18
C ARG A 58 6.33 6.57 -10.71
N ARG A 59 7.04 7.23 -9.79
CA ARG A 59 6.77 7.17 -8.35
C ARG A 59 5.35 7.62 -7.99
N ASP A 60 4.81 8.56 -8.77
CA ASP A 60 3.42 9.02 -8.72
C ASP A 60 2.42 7.87 -8.84
N ALA A 61 2.74 6.83 -9.61
CA ALA A 61 1.88 5.67 -9.82
C ALA A 61 2.28 4.47 -8.94
N LEU A 62 3.58 4.25 -8.75
CA LEU A 62 4.10 3.14 -7.94
C LEU A 62 3.56 3.18 -6.51
N GLN A 63 3.59 4.36 -5.89
CA GLN A 63 3.16 4.52 -4.50
C GLN A 63 1.68 4.21 -4.26
N PRO A 64 0.72 4.85 -4.95
CA PRO A 64 -0.68 4.51 -4.75
C PRO A 64 -0.95 3.04 -5.09
N GLY A 65 -0.21 2.43 -6.01
CA GLY A 65 -0.28 0.99 -6.27
C GLY A 65 0.13 0.13 -5.07
N ALA A 66 1.19 0.51 -4.35
CA ALA A 66 1.70 -0.21 -3.19
C ALA A 66 0.73 -0.27 -2.01
N VAL A 67 -0.25 0.62 -1.97
CA VAL A 67 -1.22 0.72 -0.89
C VAL A 67 -2.65 0.47 -1.36
N PHE A 68 -2.84 0.29 -2.67
CA PHE A 68 -4.15 0.18 -3.32
C PHE A 68 -5.06 -0.92 -2.75
N PRO A 69 -4.59 -2.16 -2.54
CA PRO A 69 -5.47 -3.23 -2.07
C PRO A 69 -6.10 -2.89 -0.71
N ASP A 70 -5.32 -2.31 0.20
CA ASP A 70 -5.78 -1.84 1.51
C ASP A 70 -6.73 -0.65 1.48
N MET A 71 -6.60 0.23 0.48
CA MET A 71 -7.45 1.42 0.40
C MET A 71 -8.94 1.08 0.37
N LEU A 72 -9.26 -0.05 -0.27
CA LEU A 72 -10.62 -0.51 -0.49
C LEU A 72 -11.25 -1.15 0.76
N TYR A 73 -10.46 -1.48 1.79
CA TYR A 73 -10.98 -1.89 3.11
C TYR A 73 -11.53 -0.72 3.93
N THR A 74 -10.86 0.42 3.81
CA THR A 74 -11.08 1.61 4.65
C THR A 74 -12.26 2.44 4.18
N CYS A 75 -12.59 2.38 2.88
CA CYS A 75 -13.52 3.32 2.26
C CYS A 75 -14.73 2.58 1.66
N GLY A 76 -15.86 2.65 2.36
CA GLY A 76 -17.15 2.15 1.90
C GLY A 76 -17.34 0.64 2.09
N SER A 77 -18.11 0.01 1.21
CA SER A 77 -18.46 -1.42 1.29
C SER A 77 -17.60 -2.30 0.37
N GLN A 78 -16.37 -1.86 0.04
CA GLN A 78 -15.54 -2.48 -1.00
C GLN A 78 -14.50 -3.46 -0.46
N HIS A 79 -14.70 -3.96 0.76
CA HIS A 79 -13.81 -4.91 1.41
C HIS A 79 -13.46 -6.10 0.50
N TYR A 80 -14.45 -6.68 -0.21
CA TYR A 80 -14.20 -7.77 -1.15
C TYR A 80 -13.33 -7.38 -2.34
N ALA A 81 -13.49 -6.18 -2.88
CA ALA A 81 -12.65 -5.70 -3.98
C ALA A 81 -11.22 -5.44 -3.51
N GLY A 82 -11.07 -4.96 -2.26
CA GLY A 82 -9.78 -4.90 -1.57
C GLY A 82 -9.13 -6.28 -1.53
N GLU A 83 -9.80 -7.26 -0.91
CA GLU A 83 -9.34 -8.66 -0.85
C GLU A 83 -8.93 -9.17 -2.25
N GLU A 84 -9.78 -9.00 -3.25
CA GLU A 84 -9.52 -9.44 -4.62
C GLU A 84 -8.23 -8.85 -5.19
N ALA A 85 -7.97 -7.56 -4.96
CA ALA A 85 -6.77 -6.87 -5.44
C ALA A 85 -5.46 -7.37 -4.80
N HIS A 86 -5.51 -8.03 -3.64
CA HIS A 86 -4.33 -8.63 -3.02
C HIS A 86 -3.84 -9.85 -3.79
N TRP A 87 -4.73 -10.56 -4.50
CA TRP A 87 -4.45 -11.91 -4.98
C TRP A 87 -4.02 -11.98 -6.45
N VAL A 88 -3.31 -13.05 -6.76
CA VAL A 88 -2.76 -13.36 -8.10
C VAL A 88 -3.79 -13.25 -9.24
N PRO A 89 -5.08 -13.64 -9.12
CA PRO A 89 -6.04 -13.49 -10.21
C PRO A 89 -6.21 -12.05 -10.70
N PHE A 90 -6.26 -11.06 -9.81
CA PHE A 90 -6.31 -9.64 -10.18
C PHE A 90 -5.02 -9.22 -10.90
N GLN A 91 -3.86 -9.62 -10.37
CA GLN A 91 -2.56 -9.30 -10.96
C GLN A 91 -2.39 -9.92 -12.36
N MET A 92 -2.88 -11.14 -12.56
CA MET A 92 -2.85 -11.82 -13.87
C MET A 92 -3.76 -11.14 -14.89
N ALA A 93 -4.98 -10.77 -14.50
CA ALA A 93 -5.87 -10.01 -15.37
C ALA A 93 -5.27 -8.64 -15.76
N ALA A 94 -4.55 -7.99 -14.83
CA ALA A 94 -3.85 -6.76 -15.13
C ALA A 94 -2.71 -6.96 -16.15
N ILE A 95 -1.97 -8.06 -16.08
CA ILE A 95 -0.93 -8.39 -17.07
C ILE A 95 -1.54 -8.53 -18.46
N ASP A 96 -2.63 -9.29 -18.58
CA ASP A 96 -3.31 -9.50 -19.86
C ASP A 96 -3.90 -8.19 -20.40
N TYR A 97 -4.55 -7.41 -19.53
CA TYR A 97 -5.07 -6.08 -19.88
C TYR A 97 -3.97 -5.14 -20.37
N ILE A 98 -2.82 -5.07 -19.70
CA ILE A 98 -1.69 -4.22 -20.11
C ILE A 98 -1.15 -4.65 -21.49
N ARG A 99 -1.02 -5.96 -21.74
CA ARG A 99 -0.53 -6.50 -23.00
C ARG A 99 -1.47 -6.16 -24.17
N GLU A 100 -2.77 -6.21 -23.94
CA GLU A 100 -3.78 -5.90 -24.95
C GLU A 100 -3.95 -4.38 -25.16
N ARG A 101 -4.13 -3.63 -24.07
CA ARG A 101 -4.49 -2.21 -24.11
C ARG A 101 -3.31 -1.29 -24.39
N TYR A 102 -2.12 -1.68 -23.93
CA TYR A 102 -0.91 -0.85 -23.99
C TYR A 102 0.32 -1.60 -24.54
N PRO A 103 0.24 -2.28 -25.71
CA PRO A 103 1.31 -3.16 -26.21
C PRO A 103 2.65 -2.46 -26.43
N ASN A 104 2.65 -1.13 -26.54
CA ASN A 104 3.83 -0.31 -26.80
C ASN A 104 4.26 0.56 -25.60
N TRP A 105 3.76 0.31 -24.38
CA TRP A 105 4.05 1.14 -23.21
C TRP A 105 5.55 1.36 -22.97
N ALA A 106 6.37 0.34 -23.24
CA ALA A 106 7.81 0.38 -23.03
C ALA A 106 8.56 1.39 -23.93
N LYS A 107 7.94 1.89 -25.00
CA LYS A 107 8.55 2.92 -25.89
C LYS A 107 8.63 4.30 -25.23
N SER A 108 7.77 4.58 -24.26
CA SER A 108 7.72 5.87 -23.55
C SER A 108 7.54 5.67 -22.05
N PRO A 109 8.50 5.04 -21.34
CA PRO A 109 8.29 4.57 -19.98
C PRO A 109 8.09 5.69 -18.94
N ARG A 110 8.45 6.94 -19.28
CA ARG A 110 8.41 8.06 -18.33
C ARG A 110 7.06 8.77 -18.26
N SER A 111 6.13 8.52 -19.17
CA SER A 111 4.86 9.26 -19.25
C SER A 111 3.76 8.49 -19.95
N GLY A 112 2.51 8.79 -19.59
CA GLY A 112 1.31 8.24 -20.22
C GLY A 112 0.66 7.12 -19.41
N PRO A 113 -0.54 6.68 -19.84
CA PRO A 113 -1.38 5.77 -19.07
C PRO A 113 -0.80 4.37 -18.95
N GLY A 114 -0.28 3.78 -20.04
CA GLY A 114 0.31 2.44 -20.03
C GLY A 114 1.48 2.28 -19.04
N PRO A 115 2.54 3.09 -19.12
CA PRO A 115 3.62 3.06 -18.13
C PRO A 115 3.15 3.38 -16.71
N GLY A 116 2.13 4.24 -16.58
CA GLY A 116 1.53 4.56 -15.28
C GLY A 116 0.86 3.35 -14.66
N LEU A 117 0.06 2.62 -15.44
CA LEU A 117 -0.58 1.38 -15.02
C LEU A 117 0.45 0.29 -14.70
N VAL A 118 1.51 0.14 -15.50
CA VAL A 118 2.59 -0.81 -15.21
C VAL A 118 3.28 -0.49 -13.88
N ALA A 119 3.65 0.78 -13.66
CA ALA A 119 4.27 1.20 -12.41
C ALA A 119 3.32 1.01 -11.20
N PHE A 120 2.05 1.33 -11.37
CA PHE A 120 1.01 1.09 -10.37
C PHE A 120 0.90 -0.39 -10.01
N MET A 121 0.82 -1.27 -11.01
CA MET A 121 0.72 -2.72 -10.78
C MET A 121 1.99 -3.31 -10.16
N MET A 122 3.17 -2.77 -10.44
CA MET A 122 4.39 -3.16 -9.71
C MET A 122 4.31 -2.78 -8.22
N GLY A 123 3.61 -1.69 -7.89
CA GLY A 123 3.24 -1.36 -6.52
C GLY A 123 2.33 -2.43 -5.91
N VAL A 124 1.25 -2.80 -6.59
CA VAL A 124 0.32 -3.85 -6.12
C VAL A 124 1.02 -5.20 -5.92
N VAL A 125 1.95 -5.57 -6.79
CA VAL A 125 2.76 -6.79 -6.60
C VAL A 125 3.67 -6.67 -5.38
N SER A 126 4.29 -5.50 -5.18
CA SER A 126 5.08 -5.26 -3.98
C SER A 126 4.22 -5.35 -2.71
N HIS A 127 2.98 -4.86 -2.75
CA HIS A 127 2.04 -4.94 -1.63
C HIS A 127 1.84 -6.40 -1.19
N TYR A 128 1.45 -7.27 -2.12
CA TYR A 128 1.27 -8.70 -1.87
C TYR A 128 2.50 -9.35 -1.21
N ILE A 129 3.71 -9.04 -1.68
CA ILE A 129 4.95 -9.60 -1.11
C ILE A 129 5.19 -9.06 0.30
N VAL A 130 4.86 -7.80 0.55
CA VAL A 130 4.99 -7.19 1.88
C VAL A 130 4.03 -7.86 2.86
N ASP A 131 2.78 -8.14 2.48
CA ASP A 131 1.82 -8.81 3.38
C ASP A 131 2.28 -10.18 3.83
N VAL A 132 2.93 -10.94 2.95
CA VAL A 132 3.54 -12.24 3.31
C VAL A 132 4.53 -12.08 4.44
N ASN A 133 5.37 -11.04 4.39
CA ASN A 133 6.40 -10.79 5.39
C ASN A 133 5.88 -10.01 6.60
N TRP A 134 4.80 -9.26 6.44
CA TRP A 134 4.26 -8.36 7.46
C TRP A 134 3.15 -9.04 8.26
N HIS A 135 2.03 -9.39 7.63
CA HIS A 135 0.90 -10.06 8.27
C HIS A 135 1.14 -11.54 8.49
N GLY A 136 1.89 -12.18 7.59
CA GLY A 136 2.00 -13.63 7.54
C GLY A 136 0.78 -14.24 6.87
N LEU A 137 0.97 -14.78 5.66
CA LEU A 137 -0.12 -15.38 4.90
C LEU A 137 -0.09 -16.89 5.07
N VAL A 138 -1.13 -17.46 5.69
CA VAL A 138 -1.22 -18.89 6.04
C VAL A 138 -1.07 -19.79 4.81
N GLN A 139 -1.50 -19.32 3.63
CA GLN A 139 -1.31 -20.05 2.37
C GLN A 139 0.14 -20.06 1.84
N VAL A 140 1.06 -19.29 2.43
CA VAL A 140 2.47 -19.27 2.06
C VAL A 140 3.28 -20.11 3.06
N PRO A 141 3.89 -21.23 2.62
CA PRO A 141 4.73 -22.05 3.50
C PRO A 141 5.86 -21.24 4.13
N GLY A 142 5.95 -21.24 5.46
CA GLY A 142 6.95 -20.45 6.20
C GLY A 142 6.65 -18.95 6.27
N GLY A 143 5.50 -18.49 5.78
CA GLY A 143 5.03 -17.10 5.88
C GLY A 143 4.48 -16.77 7.25
N GLU A 144 5.27 -16.93 8.32
CA GLU A 144 4.83 -16.56 9.67
C GLU A 144 4.61 -15.05 9.76
N GLY A 145 5.49 -14.23 9.18
CA GLY A 145 5.36 -12.77 9.15
C GLY A 145 5.65 -12.08 10.49
N LEU A 146 5.89 -10.77 10.44
CA LEU A 146 6.23 -9.96 11.60
C LEU A 146 5.09 -9.92 12.62
N ILE A 147 3.87 -9.61 12.21
CA ILE A 147 2.71 -9.41 13.09
C ILE A 147 2.39 -10.68 13.86
N ARG A 148 2.44 -11.84 13.20
CA ARG A 148 2.18 -13.11 13.87
C ARG A 148 3.26 -13.43 14.90
N THR A 149 4.53 -13.22 14.54
CA THR A 149 5.66 -13.42 15.46
C THR A 149 5.54 -12.52 16.68
N MET A 150 5.27 -11.22 16.45
CA MET A 150 5.02 -10.22 17.49
C MET A 150 3.80 -10.59 18.34
N GLY A 151 2.74 -11.12 17.71
CA GLY A 151 1.56 -11.62 18.39
C GLY A 151 1.88 -12.70 19.42
N PHE A 152 2.72 -13.68 19.05
CA PHE A 152 3.17 -14.72 19.95
C PHE A 152 4.12 -14.21 21.05
N SER A 153 5.11 -13.38 20.70
CA SER A 153 6.16 -12.97 21.64
C SER A 153 5.71 -11.88 22.61
N ASP A 154 4.94 -10.90 22.13
CA ASP A 154 4.73 -9.63 22.83
C ASP A 154 3.28 -9.43 23.29
N PHE A 155 2.33 -10.09 22.63
CA PHE A 155 0.89 -9.94 22.92
C PHE A 155 0.24 -11.20 23.49
N ASN A 156 1.02 -12.27 23.70
CA ASN A 156 0.53 -13.58 24.20
C ASN A 156 -0.70 -14.09 23.42
N CYS A 157 -0.74 -13.80 22.12
CA CYS A 157 -1.78 -14.27 21.22
C CYS A 157 -1.48 -15.71 20.79
N SER A 158 -2.54 -16.49 20.54
CA SER A 158 -2.44 -17.80 19.88
C SER A 158 -3.37 -17.82 18.65
N GLY A 159 -2.91 -18.39 17.54
CA GLY A 159 -3.68 -18.49 16.29
C GLY A 159 -3.14 -17.60 15.16
N THR A 160 -3.94 -17.44 14.10
CA THR A 160 -3.52 -16.81 12.83
C THR A 160 -3.79 -15.31 12.75
N LEU A 161 -4.58 -14.74 13.68
CA LEU A 161 -4.88 -13.31 13.72
C LEU A 161 -4.88 -12.81 15.16
N CYS A 162 -4.09 -11.77 15.45
CA CYS A 162 -4.02 -11.13 16.77
C CYS A 162 -4.36 -9.64 16.62
N PRO A 163 -5.60 -9.20 16.90
CA PRO A 163 -6.02 -7.81 16.64
C PRO A 163 -5.15 -6.76 17.33
N ALA A 164 -4.67 -7.05 18.54
CA ALA A 164 -3.80 -6.14 19.28
C ALA A 164 -2.44 -5.96 18.60
N ALA A 165 -1.78 -7.07 18.23
CA ALA A 165 -0.51 -7.03 17.51
C ALA A 165 -0.69 -6.42 16.10
N HIS A 166 -1.77 -6.75 15.42
CA HIS A 166 -2.08 -6.21 14.10
C HIS A 166 -2.23 -4.69 14.15
N SER A 167 -3.09 -4.17 15.04
CA SER A 167 -3.28 -2.73 15.21
C SER A 167 -2.00 -2.03 15.65
N ALA A 168 -1.26 -2.63 16.58
CA ALA A 168 0.03 -2.13 17.05
C ALA A 168 1.06 -2.00 15.91
N ALA A 169 1.21 -3.05 15.11
CA ALA A 169 2.15 -3.07 14.00
C ALA A 169 1.77 -2.07 12.92
N ASP A 170 0.54 -2.14 12.41
CA ASP A 170 0.15 -1.31 11.27
C ASP A 170 0.20 0.17 11.62
N SER A 171 -0.41 0.57 12.73
CA SER A 171 -0.45 1.98 13.13
C SER A 171 0.90 2.48 13.68
N GLY A 172 1.60 1.65 14.46
CA GLY A 172 2.88 2.05 15.03
C GLY A 172 3.98 2.10 13.98
N ALA A 173 3.96 1.22 12.98
CA ALA A 173 4.94 1.23 11.90
C ALA A 173 4.80 2.46 11.00
N GLU A 174 3.60 3.02 10.82
CA GLU A 174 3.45 4.31 10.12
C GLU A 174 4.30 5.42 10.76
N ILE A 175 4.27 5.49 12.09
CA ILE A 175 4.95 6.53 12.84
C ILE A 175 6.45 6.23 12.95
N VAL A 176 6.81 4.98 13.28
CA VAL A 176 8.21 4.55 13.36
C VAL A 176 8.89 4.72 12.01
N ALA A 177 8.26 4.27 10.93
CA ALA A 177 8.82 4.40 9.59
C ALA A 177 9.00 5.86 9.17
N ALA A 178 8.05 6.73 9.49
CA ALA A 178 8.18 8.16 9.20
C ALA A 178 9.23 8.89 10.04
N TYR A 179 9.60 8.34 11.20
CA TYR A 179 10.68 8.86 12.05
C TYR A 179 12.05 8.34 11.63
N GLU A 180 12.17 7.02 11.42
CA GLU A 180 13.45 6.33 11.17
C GLU A 180 13.88 6.35 9.69
N SER A 181 12.94 6.47 8.75
CA SER A 181 13.24 6.45 7.31
C SER A 181 13.14 7.83 6.68
N ASP A 182 14.04 8.11 5.73
CA ASP A 182 13.82 9.21 4.80
C ASP A 182 12.62 8.87 3.91
N ILE A 183 11.54 9.62 4.07
CA ILE A 183 10.31 9.56 3.24
C ILE A 183 10.06 10.86 2.47
N SER A 184 11.06 11.75 2.38
CA SER A 184 10.98 13.02 1.62
C SER A 184 10.70 12.84 0.13
N TRP A 185 10.87 11.62 -0.37
CA TRP A 185 10.67 11.24 -1.75
C TRP A 185 9.22 10.92 -2.13
N PHE A 186 8.28 11.06 -1.19
CA PHE A 186 6.85 10.93 -1.50
C PHE A 186 6.47 11.95 -2.59
N PRO A 187 5.82 11.50 -3.69
CA PRO A 187 5.45 12.37 -4.77
C PRO A 187 4.37 13.35 -4.30
N SER A 188 4.45 14.57 -4.78
CA SER A 188 3.44 15.60 -4.52
C SER A 188 2.08 15.29 -5.15
N GLN A 189 1.99 14.29 -6.03
CA GLN A 189 0.77 13.90 -6.73
C GLN A 189 0.76 12.40 -6.95
N TRP A 190 -0.43 11.81 -6.88
CA TRP A 190 -0.66 10.40 -7.22
C TRP A 190 -1.30 10.27 -8.59
N TYR A 191 -0.85 9.29 -9.35
CA TYR A 191 -1.49 8.81 -10.56
C TYR A 191 -2.18 7.47 -10.23
N VAL A 192 -3.51 7.47 -10.27
CA VAL A 192 -4.32 6.27 -10.06
C VAL A 192 -5.03 5.94 -11.38
N PRO A 193 -4.75 4.79 -12.01
CA PRO A 193 -5.33 4.40 -13.30
C PRO A 193 -6.77 3.88 -13.13
N THR A 194 -7.67 4.71 -12.61
CA THR A 194 -9.03 4.32 -12.20
C THR A 194 -9.81 3.56 -13.27
N VAL A 195 -9.79 4.05 -14.51
CA VAL A 195 -10.53 3.41 -15.62
C VAL A 195 -9.98 2.02 -15.90
N ASP A 196 -8.65 1.90 -15.98
CA ASP A 196 -8.00 0.61 -16.22
C ASP A 196 -8.28 -0.37 -15.08
N LEU A 197 -8.27 0.09 -13.81
CA LEU A 197 -8.53 -0.75 -12.64
C LEU A 197 -9.95 -1.32 -12.64
N VAL A 198 -10.96 -0.52 -13.00
CA VAL A 198 -12.34 -0.99 -13.13
C VAL A 198 -12.44 -2.09 -14.20
N ASP A 199 -11.79 -1.90 -15.35
CA ASP A 199 -11.78 -2.90 -16.43
C ASP A 199 -11.04 -4.18 -16.03
N ILE A 200 -9.96 -4.07 -15.26
CA ILE A 200 -9.20 -5.22 -14.74
C ILE A 200 -10.05 -6.02 -13.76
N PHE A 201 -10.75 -5.37 -12.82
CA PHE A 201 -11.69 -6.06 -11.92
C PHE A 201 -12.79 -6.77 -12.72
N ALA A 202 -13.34 -6.12 -13.73
CA ALA A 202 -14.32 -6.74 -14.61
C ALA A 202 -13.73 -7.96 -15.34
N THR A 203 -12.49 -7.90 -15.81
CA THR A 203 -11.84 -9.04 -16.47
C THR A 203 -11.59 -10.20 -15.50
N ALA A 204 -11.09 -9.91 -14.30
CA ALA A 204 -10.71 -10.93 -13.32
C ALA A 204 -11.92 -11.61 -12.65
N TYR A 205 -13.03 -10.88 -12.46
CA TYR A 205 -14.11 -11.30 -11.57
C TYR A 205 -15.51 -11.24 -12.17
N ARG A 206 -15.71 -10.86 -13.44
CA ARG A 206 -17.05 -10.80 -14.07
C ARG A 206 -17.83 -12.11 -13.93
N ASP A 207 -17.20 -13.26 -14.19
CA ASP A 207 -17.88 -14.56 -14.12
C ASP A 207 -18.21 -14.96 -12.67
N LYS A 208 -17.33 -14.61 -11.72
CA LYS A 208 -17.58 -14.84 -10.29
C LYS A 208 -18.67 -13.91 -9.74
N CYS A 209 -18.68 -12.66 -10.19
CA CYS A 209 -19.71 -11.70 -9.85
C CYS A 209 -21.08 -12.08 -10.40
N PHE A 210 -21.16 -12.68 -11.58
CA PHE A 210 -22.43 -13.10 -12.18
C PHE A 210 -23.17 -14.16 -11.34
N HIS A 211 -22.44 -14.96 -10.55
CA HIS A 211 -22.98 -16.04 -9.73
C HIS A 211 -23.12 -15.67 -8.23
N SER A 212 -22.77 -14.44 -7.82
CA SER A 212 -22.85 -14.01 -6.44
C SER A 212 -23.69 -12.73 -6.30
N PRO A 213 -24.83 -12.75 -5.59
CA PRO A 213 -25.67 -11.57 -5.38
C PRO A 213 -24.99 -10.49 -4.52
N TYR A 214 -23.82 -10.78 -3.95
CA TYR A 214 -23.04 -9.88 -3.11
C TYR A 214 -21.86 -9.23 -3.84
N CYS A 215 -21.57 -9.64 -5.07
CA CYS A 215 -20.44 -9.11 -5.85
C CYS A 215 -20.90 -7.87 -6.61
N LYS A 216 -20.52 -6.68 -6.11
CA LYS A 216 -20.70 -5.43 -6.84
C LYS A 216 -19.46 -5.19 -7.69
N LEU A 217 -19.66 -4.92 -8.99
CA LEU A 217 -18.56 -4.46 -9.84
C LEU A 217 -17.96 -3.19 -9.23
N VAL A 218 -16.64 -3.16 -9.14
CA VAL A 218 -15.88 -2.03 -8.61
C VAL A 218 -16.15 -0.80 -9.46
N GLN A 219 -16.55 0.30 -8.81
CA GLN A 219 -16.81 1.57 -9.48
C GLN A 219 -15.60 2.49 -9.35
N GLY A 220 -15.34 3.26 -10.42
CA GLY A 220 -14.21 4.20 -10.44
C GLY A 220 -14.31 5.30 -9.38
N GLN A 221 -15.54 5.72 -9.04
CA GLN A 221 -15.77 6.70 -7.97
C GLN A 221 -15.20 6.22 -6.64
N TRP A 222 -15.42 4.94 -6.28
CA TRP A 222 -14.89 4.40 -5.03
C TRP A 222 -13.37 4.45 -5.04
N ILE A 223 -12.72 3.92 -6.08
CA ILE A 223 -11.25 3.96 -6.21
C ILE A 223 -10.71 5.40 -6.01
N GLN A 224 -11.36 6.40 -6.61
CA GLN A 224 -10.93 7.80 -6.48
C GLN A 224 -11.09 8.33 -5.05
N GLU A 225 -12.24 8.13 -4.43
CA GLU A 225 -12.50 8.56 -3.05
C GLU A 225 -11.53 7.90 -2.06
N CYS A 226 -11.27 6.59 -2.20
CA CYS A 226 -10.31 5.88 -1.36
C CYS A 226 -8.89 6.43 -1.54
N SER A 227 -8.51 6.67 -2.80
CA SER A 227 -7.18 7.18 -3.14
C SER A 227 -6.92 8.57 -2.58
N ILE A 228 -7.94 9.44 -2.56
CA ILE A 228 -7.83 10.78 -1.96
C ILE A 228 -7.57 10.66 -0.46
N THR A 229 -8.33 9.82 0.25
CA THR A 229 -8.16 9.61 1.69
C THR A 229 -6.74 9.13 2.02
N PHE A 230 -6.24 8.12 1.32
CA PHE A 230 -4.90 7.58 1.54
C PHE A 230 -3.79 8.54 1.13
N TYR A 231 -4.00 9.33 0.07
CA TYR A 231 -3.05 10.37 -0.33
C TYR A 231 -2.88 11.42 0.78
N VAL A 232 -4.00 11.91 1.34
CA VAL A 232 -3.96 12.91 2.41
C VAL A 232 -3.34 12.32 3.69
N ALA A 233 -3.66 11.06 4.02
CA ALA A 233 -3.04 10.36 5.15
C ALA A 233 -1.51 10.21 4.98
N SER A 234 -1.07 9.78 3.79
CA SER A 234 0.36 9.67 3.42
C SER A 234 1.07 11.02 3.49
N TRP A 235 0.44 12.07 2.97
CA TRP A 235 0.97 13.43 3.07
C TRP A 235 1.13 13.86 4.54
N ALA A 236 0.11 13.63 5.37
CA ALA A 236 0.15 13.99 6.79
C ALA A 236 1.28 13.27 7.53
N ILE A 237 1.44 11.97 7.31
CA ILE A 237 2.53 11.19 7.92
C ILE A 237 3.90 11.67 7.43
N SER A 238 4.06 11.95 6.13
CA SER A 238 5.31 12.49 5.61
C SER A 238 5.72 13.84 6.21
N ARG A 239 4.72 14.62 6.67
CA ARG A 239 4.97 15.96 7.21
C ARG A 239 5.13 15.98 8.72
N PHE A 240 4.39 15.13 9.43
CA PHE A 240 4.23 15.21 10.88
C PHE A 240 4.59 13.92 11.62
N GLY A 241 4.83 12.80 10.93
CA GLY A 241 5.11 11.50 11.53
C GLY A 241 6.29 11.52 12.52
N ALA A 242 7.39 12.18 12.16
CA ALA A 242 8.55 12.32 13.06
C ALA A 242 8.27 13.17 14.33
N SER A 243 7.29 14.08 14.27
CA SER A 243 6.82 14.82 15.44
C SER A 243 5.85 13.98 16.27
N LEU A 244 4.98 13.20 15.61
CA LEU A 244 4.07 12.26 16.27
C LEU A 244 4.85 11.19 17.05
N TYR A 245 5.92 10.64 16.48
CA TYR A 245 6.78 9.68 17.17
C TYR A 245 7.32 10.25 18.48
N ARG A 246 7.88 11.47 18.46
CA ARG A 246 8.43 12.11 19.66
C ARG A 246 7.41 12.45 20.74
N LEU A 247 6.14 12.64 20.36
CA LEU A 247 5.06 12.93 21.30
C LEU A 247 4.37 11.66 21.84
N ALA A 248 4.38 10.59 21.05
CA ALA A 248 3.64 9.37 21.33
C ALA A 248 4.53 8.15 21.56
N SER A 249 5.86 8.27 21.55
CA SER A 249 6.79 7.14 21.72
C SER A 249 6.56 6.36 23.02
N ASP A 250 6.09 7.04 24.06
CA ASP A 250 5.74 6.42 25.35
C ASP A 250 4.41 5.66 25.33
N LEU A 251 3.59 5.88 24.29
CA LEU A 251 2.30 5.22 24.05
C LEU A 251 2.39 4.15 22.94
N LEU A 252 3.51 4.08 22.22
CA LEU A 252 3.71 3.14 21.12
C LEU A 252 4.36 1.84 21.63
N PRO A 253 3.93 0.67 21.11
CA PRO A 253 4.43 -0.65 21.55
C PRO A 253 5.90 -0.92 21.16
N PHE A 254 6.55 -0.03 20.41
CA PHE A 254 7.90 -0.21 19.85
C PHE A 254 9.04 0.41 20.70
N ARG A 255 8.82 0.64 22.00
CA ARG A 255 9.75 1.39 22.88
C ARG A 255 11.11 0.71 23.14
N THR A 256 11.41 -0.45 22.58
CA THR A 256 12.45 -1.35 23.12
C THR A 256 13.81 -1.42 22.41
N LEU A 257 14.14 -0.57 21.41
CA LEU A 257 15.40 -0.76 20.65
C LEU A 257 16.31 0.45 20.43
N LEU A 258 16.14 1.57 21.16
CA LEU A 258 17.16 2.62 21.14
C LEU A 258 18.05 2.49 22.39
N PRO A 259 19.38 2.29 22.24
CA PRO A 259 20.29 2.37 23.36
C PRO A 259 20.35 3.81 23.89
N GLU A 260 20.43 3.94 25.21
CA GLU A 260 20.66 5.21 25.93
C GLU A 260 21.92 5.95 25.46
#